data_AF-A0A443PCC9-F1
#
_entry.id   AF-A0A443PCC9-F1
#
_cell.length_a   1.000
_cell.length_b   1.000
_cell.length_c   1.000
_cell.angle_alpha   90.00
_cell.angle_beta   90.00
_cell.angle_gamma   90.00
#
_symmetry.space_group_name_H-M   'P 1'
#
loop_
_entity.id
_entity.type
_entity.pdbx_description
1 polymer ?
#
loop_
_entity_poly.entity_id
_entity_poly.type
_entity_poly.pdbx_seq_one_letter_code
_entity_poly.pdbx_strand_id
1 'polypeptide(L)'
;MSGSVFYLDQQLASTTTLLLQFRQRRKNTTYVSGAFTGVSLPGYGDSFKQALATGKVVFRLELKTGIRFRIARWTTRHHRLHASCDVGVGPDGLMLSTYKDRRCSMYFS
;
A
#
# COMPACT_ATOMS: atom_id res chain seq x y z
N MET A 1 6.76 8.62 3.76
CA MET A 1 6.09 7.68 2.85
C MET A 1 4.61 7.97 2.86
N SER A 2 3.96 7.98 1.71
CA SER A 2 2.50 8.10 1.60
C SER A 2 1.91 6.80 1.07
N GLY A 3 0.61 6.62 1.28
CA GLY A 3 -0.12 5.53 0.66
C GLY A 3 -1.57 5.88 0.37
N SER A 4 -2.17 5.09 -0.51
CA SER A 4 -3.57 5.19 -0.92
C SER A 4 -4.17 3.79 -1.03
N VAL A 5 -5.44 3.68 -0.68
CA VAL A 5 -6.23 2.45 -0.84
C VAL A 5 -7.32 2.71 -1.86
N PHE A 6 -7.46 1.79 -2.81
CA PHE A 6 -8.43 1.86 -3.89
C PHE A 6 -9.35 0.65 -3.89
N TYR A 7 -10.58 0.86 -4.33
CA TYR A 7 -11.54 -0.19 -4.68
C TYR A 7 -12.13 0.14 -6.04
N LEU A 8 -12.05 -0.78 -7.00
CA LEU A 8 -12.48 -0.58 -8.39
C LEU A 8 -11.99 0.77 -8.96
N ASP A 9 -10.69 1.05 -8.80
CA ASP A 9 -10.02 2.29 -9.22
C ASP A 9 -10.46 3.59 -8.53
N GLN A 10 -11.45 3.54 -7.63
CA GLN A 10 -11.81 4.67 -6.78
C GLN A 10 -10.93 4.70 -5.52
N GLN A 11 -10.29 5.84 -5.25
CA GLN A 11 -9.53 6.03 -4.02
C GLN A 11 -10.48 6.15 -2.83
N LEU A 12 -10.39 5.21 -1.89
CA LEU A 12 -11.21 5.18 -0.68
C LEU A 12 -10.60 5.96 0.47
N ALA A 13 -9.28 5.90 0.59
CA ALA A 13 -8.54 6.55 1.65
C ALA A 13 -7.11 6.81 1.20
N SER A 14 -6.49 7.81 1.81
CA SER A 14 -5.07 8.08 1.65
C SER A 14 -4.49 8.61 2.94
N THR A 15 -3.18 8.45 3.09
CA THR A 15 -2.45 9.05 4.18
C THR A 15 -1.08 9.51 3.69
N THR A 16 -0.69 10.70 4.12
CA THR A 16 0.52 11.37 3.68
C THR A 16 1.75 10.93 4.46
N THR A 17 1.56 10.38 5.67
CA THR A 17 2.65 10.03 6.58
C THR A 17 2.42 8.63 7.20
N LEU A 18 2.68 7.58 6.42
CA LEU A 18 2.75 6.19 6.95
C LEU A 18 4.02 5.93 7.74
N LEU A 19 5.10 6.63 7.40
CA LEU A 19 6.41 6.44 7.97
C LEU A 19 7.22 7.71 7.83
N LEU A 20 7.80 8.14 8.95
CA LEU A 20 8.77 9.22 9.01
C LEU A 20 10.08 8.80 8.33
N GLN A 21 10.89 9.78 7.95
CA GLN A 21 12.18 9.51 7.35
C GLN A 21 13.09 8.79 8.35
N PHE A 22 13.74 7.72 7.90
CA PHE A 22 14.65 6.95 8.72
C PHE A 22 15.80 6.40 7.88
N ARG A 23 16.89 6.02 8.53
CA ARG A 23 18.03 5.37 7.89
C ARG A 23 17.99 3.88 8.20
N GLN A 24 17.90 3.06 7.16
CA GLN A 24 17.96 1.60 7.28
C GLN A 24 19.40 1.10 7.06
N ARG A 25 19.86 0.16 7.90
CA ARG A 25 21.14 -0.53 7.68
C ARG A 25 21.01 -1.50 6.50
N ARG A 26 22.16 -1.87 5.92
CA ARG A 26 22.24 -2.84 4.81
C ARG A 26 21.58 -4.16 5.23
N LYS A 27 20.75 -4.75 4.35
CA LYS A 27 20.04 -6.03 4.56
C LYS A 27 19.19 -6.08 5.84
N ASN A 28 18.56 -4.97 6.22
CA ASN A 28 17.57 -4.97 7.28
C ASN A 28 16.15 -4.92 6.69
N THR A 29 15.12 -5.20 7.50
CA THR A 29 13.71 -5.00 7.15
C THR A 29 13.08 -4.08 8.18
N THR A 30 12.23 -3.16 7.73
CA THR A 30 11.50 -2.23 8.59
C THR A 30 10.01 -2.43 8.36
N TYR A 31 9.30 -2.75 9.44
CA TYR A 31 7.84 -2.84 9.40
C TYR A 31 7.25 -1.44 9.35
N VAL A 32 6.26 -1.27 8.46
CA VAL A 32 5.50 -0.03 8.34
C VAL A 32 4.08 -0.32 8.81
N SER A 33 3.66 0.36 9.87
CA SER A 33 2.33 0.27 10.43
C SER A 33 1.65 1.63 10.36
N GLY A 34 0.45 1.68 9.82
CA GLY A 34 -0.36 2.89 9.76
C GLY A 34 -1.80 2.55 9.46
N ALA A 35 -2.69 3.50 9.75
CA ALA A 35 -4.09 3.42 9.38
C ALA A 35 -4.39 4.34 8.21
N PHE A 36 -5.26 3.89 7.31
CA PHE A 36 -5.84 4.73 6.29
C PHE A 36 -7.19 5.23 6.81
N THR A 37 -7.35 6.54 6.90
CA THR A 37 -8.57 7.19 7.40
C THR A 37 -9.27 7.94 6.27
N GLY A 38 -10.59 8.12 6.36
CA GLY A 38 -11.36 8.92 5.40
C GLY A 38 -12.18 8.11 4.39
N VAL A 39 -12.71 6.95 4.79
CA VAL A 39 -13.52 6.08 3.92
C VAL A 39 -14.72 6.83 3.36
N SER A 40 -14.75 6.97 2.04
CA SER A 40 -15.95 7.32 1.29
C SER A 40 -16.09 6.32 0.15
N LEU A 41 -17.26 5.69 0.03
CA LEU A 41 -17.63 4.79 -1.06
C LEU A 41 -18.74 5.40 -1.94
N PRO A 42 -18.57 6.62 -2.50
CA PRO A 42 -19.64 7.23 -3.27
C PRO A 42 -19.77 6.49 -4.60
N GLY A 43 -20.91 5.82 -4.80
CA GLY A 43 -21.27 5.16 -6.06
C GLY A 43 -20.94 3.67 -6.17
N TYR A 44 -20.20 3.09 -5.21
CA TYR A 44 -19.78 1.68 -5.27
C TYR A 44 -20.34 0.79 -4.16
N GLY A 45 -21.24 1.32 -3.33
CA GLY A 45 -21.84 0.60 -2.20
C GLY A 45 -22.46 -0.75 -2.58
N ASP A 46 -23.16 -0.84 -3.72
CA ASP A 46 -23.81 -2.10 -4.13
C ASP A 46 -22.80 -3.13 -4.62
N SER A 47 -21.81 -2.72 -5.42
CA SER A 47 -20.71 -3.62 -5.82
C SER A 47 -19.92 -4.12 -4.61
N PHE A 48 -19.73 -3.26 -3.60
CA PHE A 48 -19.06 -3.60 -2.37
C PHE A 48 -19.85 -4.62 -1.55
N LYS A 49 -21.18 -4.42 -1.42
CA LYS A 49 -22.08 -5.41 -0.79
C LYS A 49 -22.07 -6.74 -1.53
N GLN A 50 -22.05 -6.73 -2.86
CA GLN A 50 -21.97 -7.96 -3.65
C GLN A 50 -20.64 -8.68 -3.43
N ALA A 51 -19.51 -7.95 -3.43
CA ALA A 51 -18.19 -8.52 -3.13
C ALA A 51 -18.09 -9.06 -1.69
N LEU A 52 -18.74 -8.41 -0.72
CA LEU A 52 -18.88 -8.95 0.63
C LEU A 52 -19.68 -10.26 0.63
N ALA A 53 -20.78 -10.34 -0.14
CA ALA A 53 -21.61 -11.53 -0.24
C ALA A 53 -20.88 -12.71 -0.93
N THR A 54 -19.92 -12.45 -1.82
CA THR A 54 -19.05 -13.50 -2.40
C THR A 54 -17.92 -13.93 -1.46
N GLY A 55 -17.80 -13.31 -0.28
CA GLY A 55 -16.85 -13.68 0.75
C GLY A 55 -15.46 -13.06 0.60
N LYS A 56 -15.27 -12.11 -0.33
CA LYS A 56 -13.98 -11.43 -0.50
C LYS A 56 -14.14 -10.07 -1.17
N VAL A 57 -13.52 -9.05 -0.58
CA VAL A 57 -13.30 -7.75 -1.22
C VAL A 57 -11.83 -7.58 -1.55
N VAL A 58 -11.50 -7.16 -2.78
CA VAL A 58 -10.12 -6.88 -3.18
C VAL A 58 -9.90 -5.38 -3.23
N PHE A 59 -8.90 -4.91 -2.51
CA PHE A 59 -8.42 -3.54 -2.56
C PHE A 59 -7.07 -3.46 -3.27
N ARG A 60 -6.80 -2.36 -3.95
CA ARG A 60 -5.45 -2.02 -4.43
C ARG A 60 -4.80 -1.05 -3.44
N LEU A 61 -3.71 -1.46 -2.84
CA LEU A 61 -2.86 -0.64 -1.99
C LEU A 61 -1.71 -0.06 -2.82
N GLU A 62 -1.60 1.26 -2.85
CA GLU A 62 -0.46 1.96 -3.45
C GLU A 62 0.38 2.61 -2.36
N LEU A 63 1.69 2.36 -2.38
CA LEU A 63 2.67 2.99 -1.50
C LEU A 63 3.67 3.79 -2.32
N LYS A 64 3.89 5.04 -1.92
CA LYS A 64 4.85 5.94 -2.57
C LYS A 64 5.89 6.38 -1.55
N THR A 65 7.16 6.12 -1.87
CA THR A 65 8.27 6.45 -0.97
C THR A 65 9.45 7.03 -1.70
N GLY A 66 10.07 8.04 -1.10
CA GLY A 66 11.36 8.57 -1.54
C GLY A 66 12.46 7.74 -0.90
N ILE A 67 13.33 7.16 -1.72
CA ILE A 67 14.50 6.42 -1.25
C ILE A 67 15.74 7.19 -1.64
N ARG A 68 16.64 7.32 -0.66
CA ARG A 68 17.99 7.86 -0.84
C ARG A 68 18.98 6.73 -0.64
N PHE A 69 19.74 6.37 -1.67
CA PHE A 69 20.85 5.44 -1.52
C PHE A 69 22.17 6.09 -1.90
N ARG A 70 23.23 5.65 -1.21
CA ARG A 70 24.59 6.13 -1.40
C ARG A 70 25.31 5.17 -2.33
N ILE A 71 25.61 5.61 -3.55
CA ILE A 71 26.41 4.86 -4.52
C ILE A 71 27.86 5.31 -4.32
N ALA A 72 28.70 4.43 -3.78
CA ALA A 72 30.09 4.72 -3.40
C ALA A 72 30.25 5.90 -2.42
N ARG A 73 31.49 6.31 -2.11
CA ARG A 73 31.75 7.30 -1.04
C ARG A 73 31.18 8.70 -1.30
N TRP A 74 30.71 9.06 -2.49
CA TRP A 74 30.44 10.48 -2.82
C TRP A 74 29.08 10.77 -3.45
N THR A 75 28.44 9.82 -4.14
CA THR A 75 27.20 10.11 -4.87
C THR A 75 25.96 9.63 -4.11
N THR A 76 25.08 10.58 -3.81
CA THR A 76 23.73 10.29 -3.36
C THR A 76 22.79 10.42 -4.55
N ARG A 77 21.88 9.44 -4.75
CA ARG A 77 20.75 9.59 -5.66
C ARG A 77 19.42 9.49 -4.91
N HIS A 78 18.46 10.26 -5.39
CA HIS A 78 17.07 10.25 -4.91
C HIS A 78 16.22 9.57 -5.96
N HIS A 79 15.41 8.60 -5.55
CA HIS A 79 14.47 7.91 -6.40
C HIS A 79 13.12 7.86 -5.72
N ARG A 80 12.04 7.95 -6.49
CA ARG A 80 10.70 7.64 -5.99
C ARG A 80 10.39 6.20 -6.35
N LEU A 81 10.10 5.40 -5.34
CA LEU A 81 9.60 4.03 -5.49
C LEU A 81 8.09 4.06 -5.33
N HIS A 82 7.41 3.38 -6.25
CA HIS A 82 5.98 3.12 -6.19
C HIS A 82 5.78 1.62 -6.07
N ALA A 83 4.99 1.19 -5.11
CA ALA A 83 4.57 -0.19 -4.95
C ALA A 83 3.06 -0.29 -5.06
N SER A 84 2.55 -1.24 -5.83
CA SER A 84 1.14 -1.51 -6.04
C SER A 84 0.84 -2.97 -5.72
N CYS A 85 -0.05 -3.19 -4.76
CA CYS A 85 -0.38 -4.50 -4.20
C CYS A 85 -1.89 -4.70 -4.22
N ASP A 86 -2.36 -5.83 -4.73
CA ASP A 86 -3.73 -6.26 -4.48
C ASP A 86 -3.79 -6.94 -3.11
N VAL A 87 -4.85 -6.65 -2.34
CA VAL A 87 -5.08 -7.20 -1.01
C VAL A 87 -6.53 -7.67 -0.93
N GLY A 88 -6.73 -8.98 -0.85
CA GLY A 88 -8.03 -9.58 -0.59
C GLY A 88 -8.32 -9.64 0.90
N VAL A 89 -9.49 -9.14 1.28
CA VAL A 89 -9.99 -9.09 2.66
C VAL A 89 -11.25 -9.94 2.76
N GLY A 90 -11.32 -10.78 3.79
CA GLY A 90 -12.46 -11.63 4.08
C GLY A 90 -13.60 -10.88 4.79
N PRO A 91 -14.73 -11.56 5.05
CA PRO A 91 -15.88 -10.97 5.77
C PRO A 91 -15.54 -10.60 7.22
N ASP A 92 -14.50 -11.20 7.80
CA ASP A 92 -13.94 -10.91 9.11
C ASP A 92 -13.10 -9.62 9.13
N GLY A 93 -12.91 -8.97 7.98
CA GLY A 93 -12.07 -7.79 7.85
C GLY A 93 -10.56 -8.09 7.86
N LEU A 94 -10.17 -9.36 7.86
CA LEU A 94 -8.77 -9.78 7.85
C LEU A 94 -8.28 -10.06 6.43
N MET A 95 -6.98 -9.85 6.22
CA MET A 95 -6.34 -10.21 4.96
C MET A 95 -6.37 -11.72 4.78
N LEU A 96 -6.82 -12.17 3.61
CA LEU A 96 -6.80 -13.58 3.23
C LEU A 96 -5.36 -14.07 3.07
N SER A 97 -5.10 -15.31 3.50
CA SER A 97 -3.76 -15.91 3.49
C SER A 97 -3.08 -15.94 2.12
N THR A 98 -3.87 -16.06 1.04
CA THR A 98 -3.39 -16.02 -0.36
C THR A 98 -2.80 -14.68 -0.80
N TYR A 99 -3.04 -13.60 -0.05
CA TYR A 99 -2.46 -12.29 -0.29
C TYR A 99 -1.30 -11.96 0.64
N LYS A 100 -1.05 -12.80 1.65
CA LYS A 100 0.08 -12.66 2.56
C LYS A 100 1.39 -13.00 1.86
N ASP A 101 2.44 -12.24 2.15
CA ASP A 101 3.80 -12.43 1.62
C ASP A 101 3.89 -12.41 0.08
N ARG A 102 2.83 -11.95 -0.60
CA ARG A 102 2.79 -11.80 -2.05
C ARG A 102 3.56 -10.55 -2.45
N ARG A 103 4.50 -10.71 -3.39
CA ARG A 103 5.30 -9.60 -3.89
C ARG A 103 4.43 -8.61 -4.68
N CYS A 104 4.52 -7.34 -4.32
CA CYS A 104 3.85 -6.25 -5.04
C CYS A 104 4.56 -5.91 -6.35
N SER A 105 3.80 -5.36 -7.28
CA SER A 105 4.34 -4.64 -8.44
C SER A 105 5.12 -3.44 -7.95
N MET A 106 6.33 -3.21 -8.47
CA MET A 106 7.19 -2.09 -8.07
C MET A 106 7.84 -1.45 -9.29
N TYR A 107 7.88 -0.12 -9.31
CA TYR A 107 8.61 0.65 -10.31
C TYR A 107 9.21 1.91 -9.71
N PHE A 108 10.25 2.43 -10.38
CA PHE A 108 10.95 3.64 -9.98
C PHE A 108 10.63 4.78 -10.94
N SER A 109 10.55 6.01 -10.41
CA SER A 109 10.43 7.27 -11.15
C SER A 109 11.40 8.32 -10.62
#